data_AF-W0JNK8-F1
#
_entry.id   AF-W0JNK8-F1
#
_cell.length_a   1.000
_cell.length_b   1.000
_cell.length_c   1.000
_cell.angle_alpha   90.00
_cell.angle_beta   90.00
_cell.angle_gamma   90.00
#
_symmetry.space_group_name_H-M   'P 1'
#
loop_
_entity.id
_entity.type
_entity.pdbx_description
1 polymer ?
#
loop_
_entity_poly.entity_id
_entity_poly.type
_entity_poly.pdbx_seq_one_letter_code
_entity_poly.pdbx_strand_id
1 'polypeptide(L)' 'MTDSPDDDGPRCDNCGDPIEASPNRRVVTNLEDDEAAYSNFCDDDCLEEWQS' A
#
# COMPACT_ATOMS: atom_id res chain seq x y z
N MET A 1 -8.84 -3.06 -29.80
CA MET A 1 -8.59 -4.12 -28.80
C MET A 1 -8.17 -3.39 -27.54
N THR A 2 -8.98 -3.42 -26.49
CA THR A 2 -8.64 -2.73 -25.24
C THR A 2 -7.69 -3.63 -24.47
N ASP A 3 -6.44 -3.19 -24.31
CA ASP A 3 -5.46 -3.82 -23.42
C ASP A 3 -5.16 -2.81 -22.34
N SER A 4 -6.04 -2.78 -21.34
CA SER A 4 -5.74 -2.17 -20.04
C SER A 4 -6.16 -3.18 -18.99
N PRO A 5 -5.31 -4.18 -18.69
CA PRO A 5 -5.02 -4.46 -17.31
C PRO A 5 -3.95 -3.44 -16.90
N ASP A 6 -4.35 -2.20 -16.64
CA ASP A 6 -3.63 -1.41 -15.64
C ASP A 6 -3.89 -2.11 -14.30
N ASP A 7 -3.34 -3.32 -14.16
CA ASP A 7 -3.22 -4.12 -12.94
C ASP A 7 -2.09 -3.51 -12.12
N ASP A 8 -2.12 -2.19 -11.96
CA ASP A 8 -1.37 -1.49 -10.94
C ASP A 8 -2.10 -1.78 -9.64
N GLY A 9 -1.91 -3.01 -9.15
CA GLY A 9 -2.30 -3.41 -7.81
C GLY A 9 -1.76 -2.42 -6.78
N PRO A 10 -2.27 -2.46 -5.53
CA PRO A 10 -1.81 -1.54 -4.50
C PRO A 10 -0.28 -1.61 -4.39
N ARG A 11 0.38 -0.47 -4.50
CA ARG A 11 1.83 -0.36 -4.33
C ARG A 11 2.15 -0.03 -2.88
N CYS A 12 3.31 -0.48 -2.43
CA CYS A 12 3.80 -0.16 -1.09
C CYS A 12 4.12 1.33 -1.02
N ASP A 13 3.53 2.04 -0.06
CA ASP A 13 3.77 3.46 0.16
C ASP A 13 5.20 3.74 0.63
N ASN A 14 5.81 2.76 1.30
CA ASN A 14 7.19 2.85 1.79
C ASN A 14 8.25 2.62 0.69
N CYS A 15 8.15 1.52 -0.07
CA CYS A 15 9.18 1.11 -1.03
C CYS A 15 8.78 1.25 -2.51
N GLY A 16 7.50 1.46 -2.81
CA GLY A 16 6.97 1.58 -4.18
C GLY A 16 6.78 0.26 -4.93
N ASP A 17 7.12 -0.87 -4.31
CA ASP A 17 7.01 -2.21 -4.90
C ASP A 17 5.55 -2.66 -5.00
N PRO A 18 5.15 -3.42 -6.04
CA PRO A 18 3.81 -3.98 -6.14
C PRO A 18 3.50 -4.88 -4.95
N ILE A 19 2.35 -4.66 -4.30
CA ILE A 19 1.96 -5.50 -3.18
C ILE A 19 1.22 -6.73 -3.70
N GLU A 20 1.94 -7.84 -3.67
CA GLU A 20 1.37 -9.17 -3.92
C GLU A 20 0.24 -9.49 -2.93
N ALA A 21 -0.67 -10.39 -3.33
CA ALA A 21 -1.76 -10.87 -2.49
C ALA A 21 -1.24 -11.79 -1.37
N SER A 22 -0.55 -11.19 -0.40
CA SER A 22 0.10 -11.86 0.72
C SER A 22 -0.62 -11.56 2.03
N PRO A 23 -0.71 -12.53 2.97
CA PRO A 23 -1.31 -12.31 4.28
C PRO A 23 -0.48 -11.36 5.18
N ASN A 24 0.76 -11.08 4.79
CA ASN A 24 1.65 -10.14 5.48
C ASN A 24 1.41 -8.69 5.07
N ARG A 25 0.63 -8.43 4.01
CA ARG A 25 0.26 -7.07 3.62
C ARG A 25 -0.39 -6.34 4.79
N ARG A 26 0.06 -5.12 5.06
CA ARG A 26 -0.52 -4.23 6.06
C ARG A 26 -1.18 -3.05 5.37
N VAL A 27 -2.31 -2.61 5.89
CA VAL A 27 -3.00 -1.40 5.43
C VAL A 27 -3.30 -0.57 6.66
N VAL A 28 -2.77 0.65 6.68
CA VAL A 28 -3.04 1.63 7.73
C VAL A 28 -4.05 2.63 7.20
N THR A 29 -5.04 2.93 8.03
CA THR A 29 -5.97 4.03 7.75
C THR A 29 -5.64 5.16 8.70
N ASN A 30 -5.20 6.29 8.15
CA ASN A 30 -4.91 7.49 8.90
C ASN A 30 -5.95 8.56 8.59
N LEU A 31 -6.25 9.43 9.54
CA LEU A 31 -7.15 10.57 9.32
C LEU A 31 -6.30 11.82 9.18
N GLU A 32 -6.23 12.35 7.96
CA GLU A 32 -5.52 13.58 7.62
C GLU A 32 -6.52 14.59 7.09
N ASP A 33 -6.60 15.77 7.72
CA ASP A 33 -7.45 16.88 7.26
C ASP A 33 -8.93 16.48 7.05
N ASP A 34 -9.50 15.75 8.02
CA ASP A 34 -10.86 15.17 7.96
C ASP A 34 -11.09 14.15 6.83
N GLU A 35 -10.03 13.71 6.12
CA GLU A 35 -10.06 12.67 5.10
C GLU A 35 -9.37 11.38 5.58
N ALA A 36 -9.92 10.22 5.22
CA ALA A 36 -9.31 8.93 5.50
C ALA A 36 -8.27 8.59 4.41
N ALA A 37 -6.99 8.69 4.76
CA ALA A 37 -5.87 8.26 3.94
C ALA A 37 -5.57 6.77 4.18
N TYR A 38 -5.43 6.00 3.09
CA TYR A 38 -5.12 4.57 3.15
C TYR A 38 -3.70 4.30 2.66
N SER A 39 -2.79 4.04 3.58
CA SER A 39 -1.40 3.67 3.28
C SER A 39 -1.30 2.14 3.21
N ASN A 40 -0.81 1.62 2.09
CA ASN A 40 -0.65 0.18 1.86
C ASN A 40 0.83 -0.18 1.99
N PHE A 41 1.13 -1.29 2.66
CA PHE A 41 2.49 -1.77 2.89
C PHE A 41 2.60 -3.24 2.54
N CYS A 42 3.69 -3.62 1.87
CA CYS A 42 3.91 -5.01 1.46
C CYS A 42 4.05 -5.95 2.67
N ASP A 43 4.70 -5.50 3.73
CA ASP A 43 5.00 -6.28 4.93
C ASP A 43 5.10 -5.37 6.17
N ASP A 44 5.26 -6.00 7.33
CA ASP A 44 5.41 -5.32 8.64
C ASP A 44 6.68 -4.45 8.70
N ASP A 45 7.79 -4.89 8.11
CA ASP A 45 9.06 -4.15 8.07
C ASP A 45 8.91 -2.78 7.39
N CYS A 46 8.21 -2.74 6.24
CA CYS A 46 7.92 -1.47 5.55
C CYS A 46 6.98 -0.57 6.34
N LEU A 47 6.09 -1.15 7.15
CA LEU A 47 5.22 -0.38 8.04
C LEU A 47 6.02 0.18 9.23
N GLU A 48 6.95 -0.59 9.80
CA GLU A 48 7.82 -0.16 10.89
C GLU A 48 8.74 0.98 10.45
N GLU A 49 9.38 0.87 9.28
CA GLU A 49 10.23 1.92 8.70
C GLU A 49 9.45 3.22 8.45
N TRP A 50 8.20 3.12 7.99
CA TRP A 50 7.35 4.29 7.76
C TRP A 50 6.91 5.00 9.06
N GLN A 51 6.75 4.25 10.16
CA GLN A 51 6.35 4.80 11.47
C GLN A 51 7.52 5.29 12.34
N SER A 52 8.77 5.10 11.89
CA SER A 52 10.01 5.43 12.60
C SER A 52 10.37 6.91 12.45
#